data_AF-A0A2K5DQ39-F1
#
_entry.id   AF-A0A2K5DQ39-F1
#
_cell.length_a   1.000
_cell.length_b   1.000
_cell.length_c   1.000
_cell.angle_alpha   90.00
_cell.angle_beta   90.00
_cell.angle_gamma   90.00
#
_symmetry.space_group_name_H-M   'P 1'
#
loop_
_entity.id
_entity.type
_entity.pdbx_description
1 polymer ?
#
loop_
_entity_poly.entity_id
_entity_poly.type
_entity_poly.pdbx_seq_one_letter_code
_entity_poly.pdbx_strand_id
1 'polypeptide(L)'
;PWHSRNRNYKAEFASCRLEAVPLEFGDYHPLKPITVTESKTKKVTRKGSTSSTSSSSSSSMVDPLSSVLDGTDPLSMFAATADPAALTAAADSSRKKRDRDDNSVVGSDFEPWANKRGEILARYTTTEKLSINLFMGSEKGRAGTAAFAMSEKVRTRLEELDDFEEGSQKELLNLTQQDYVNRIEELNQSLKDAWASDQKVKALKIVIQCSKLLSDTSVIQFYPSKFVLITDILDTFGKLVYERIFSMCVDNRSVLPDHFSPENANDTAKETCLNWFFKIASIRELIPRFYVEASILKCNKFLSKTGISECLPRLTCMIRGIGDPLVSVYARAYLCRVGMEVAPHLKESLNKNFFDFLLTFKQIHGDTVQNQLVVQGVDLPSYLPLYPPAMDWIFQCISYHAPEVTARCSYTLCPLIVSNVSTNQPL
;
A
#
# COMPACT_ATOMS: atom_id res chain seq x y z
N PRO A 1 16.24 -40.39 -27.59
CA PRO A 1 14.83 -40.82 -27.65
C PRO A 1 14.17 -40.80 -26.25
N TRP A 2 13.30 -39.82 -26.00
CA TRP A 2 12.53 -39.71 -24.76
C TRP A 2 11.43 -40.78 -24.73
N HIS A 3 11.31 -41.49 -23.61
CA HIS A 3 10.24 -42.46 -23.38
C HIS A 3 9.44 -42.04 -22.14
N SER A 4 8.12 -42.06 -22.26
CA SER A 4 7.22 -41.79 -21.15
C SER A 4 7.35 -42.89 -20.08
N ARG A 5 7.65 -42.50 -18.84
CA ARG A 5 7.58 -43.40 -17.69
C ARG A 5 6.13 -43.47 -17.20
N ASN A 6 5.59 -44.68 -17.13
CA ASN A 6 4.27 -44.91 -16.56
C ASN A 6 4.30 -44.72 -15.03
N ARG A 7 3.48 -43.80 -14.53
CA ARG A 7 3.39 -43.45 -13.11
C ARG A 7 2.28 -44.27 -12.44
N ASN A 8 2.59 -44.96 -11.35
CA ASN A 8 1.62 -45.79 -10.64
C ASN A 8 0.87 -44.98 -9.58
N TYR A 9 -0.19 -44.31 -10.00
CA TYR A 9 -1.01 -43.44 -9.14
C TYR A 9 -1.62 -44.15 -7.92
N LYS A 10 -1.87 -45.47 -8.00
CA LYS A 10 -2.40 -46.23 -6.85
C LYS A 10 -1.37 -46.36 -5.73
N ALA A 11 -0.10 -46.53 -6.09
CA ALA A 11 0.98 -46.60 -5.10
C ALA A 11 1.24 -45.25 -4.44
N GLU A 12 1.24 -44.16 -5.22
CA GLU A 12 1.39 -42.80 -4.68
C GLU A 12 0.22 -42.39 -3.77
N PHE A 13 -1.00 -42.77 -4.12
CA PHE A 13 -2.17 -42.50 -3.28
C PHE A 13 -2.10 -43.25 -1.94
N ALA A 14 -1.57 -44.48 -1.93
CA ALA A 14 -1.38 -45.24 -0.71
C ALA A 14 -0.28 -44.66 0.19
N SER A 15 0.80 -44.13 -0.38
CA SER A 15 1.89 -43.50 0.39
C SER A 15 1.52 -42.15 1.01
N CYS A 16 0.56 -41.43 0.43
CA CYS A 16 0.12 -40.11 0.90
C CYS A 16 -1.10 -40.17 1.82
N ARG A 17 -1.48 -41.35 2.29
CA ARG A 17 -2.66 -41.52 3.16
C ARG A 17 -2.31 -41.08 4.59
N LEU A 18 -2.72 -39.86 4.95
CA LEU A 18 -2.70 -39.39 6.34
C LEU A 18 -3.61 -40.27 7.21
N GLU A 19 -3.13 -40.57 8.40
CA GLU A 19 -3.83 -41.40 9.39
C GLU A 19 -5.17 -40.73 9.77
N ALA A 20 -6.28 -41.44 9.54
CA ALA A 20 -7.60 -40.92 9.84
C ALA A 20 -7.83 -40.96 11.35
N VAL A 21 -7.63 -39.83 12.03
CA VAL A 21 -8.03 -39.65 13.42
C VAL A 21 -9.55 -39.52 13.47
N PRO A 22 -10.28 -40.37 14.21
CA PRO A 22 -11.71 -40.19 14.42
C PRO A 22 -11.97 -38.87 15.16
N LEU A 23 -12.72 -37.96 14.54
CA LEU A 23 -13.24 -36.76 15.19
C LEU A 23 -14.48 -37.14 16.01
N GLU A 24 -14.41 -37.00 17.33
CA GLU A 24 -15.62 -37.04 18.16
C GLU A 24 -16.47 -35.80 17.89
N PHE A 25 -17.75 -36.03 17.55
CA PHE A 25 -18.72 -34.98 17.29
C PHE A 25 -19.13 -34.30 18.61
N GLY A 26 -18.39 -33.28 19.02
CA GLY A 26 -18.85 -32.29 20.00
C GLY A 26 -19.86 -31.34 19.36
N ASP A 27 -20.92 -30.99 20.09
CA ASP A 27 -22.16 -30.38 19.57
C ASP A 27 -22.09 -28.95 19.01
N TYR A 28 -20.91 -28.36 18.88
CA TYR A 28 -20.76 -26.98 18.39
C TYR A 28 -19.82 -26.91 17.17
N HIS A 29 -20.42 -26.77 15.99
CA HIS A 29 -19.72 -26.46 14.75
C HIS A 29 -20.15 -25.07 14.25
N PRO A 30 -19.23 -24.16 13.93
CA PRO A 30 -19.51 -22.74 13.60
C PRO A 30 -20.21 -22.52 12.24
N LEU A 31 -20.69 -23.58 11.59
CA LEU A 31 -21.39 -23.53 10.30
C LEU A 31 -22.70 -24.36 10.31
N LYS A 32 -23.37 -24.49 11.46
CA LYS A 32 -24.73 -25.04 11.45
C LYS A 32 -25.68 -24.03 10.75
N PRO A 33 -26.45 -24.44 9.72
CA PRO A 33 -27.43 -23.58 9.07
C PRO A 33 -28.53 -23.18 10.06
N ILE A 34 -28.82 -21.90 10.18
CA ILE A 34 -29.92 -21.38 10.99
C ILE A 34 -31.23 -21.70 10.27
N THR A 35 -31.99 -22.70 10.73
CA THR A 35 -33.37 -22.94 10.29
C THR A 35 -34.32 -22.06 11.10
N VAL A 36 -34.83 -20.99 10.49
CA VAL A 36 -35.92 -20.17 11.06
C VAL A 36 -37.25 -20.85 10.75
N THR A 37 -37.97 -21.29 11.78
CA THR A 37 -39.34 -21.80 11.65
C THR A 37 -40.34 -20.65 11.62
N GLU A 38 -41.01 -20.43 10.48
CA GLU A 38 -42.17 -19.53 10.36
C GLU A 38 -43.42 -20.17 11.01
N SER A 39 -43.93 -19.58 12.07
CA SER A 39 -45.25 -19.92 12.62
C SER A 39 -46.36 -19.16 11.87
N LYS A 40 -47.04 -19.87 10.96
CA LYS A 40 -48.30 -19.44 10.33
C LYS A 40 -49.48 -19.63 11.28
N THR A 41 -50.23 -18.57 11.56
CA THR A 41 -51.63 -18.67 12.05
C THR A 41 -52.58 -18.07 11.02
N LYS A 42 -53.50 -18.91 10.52
CA LYS A 42 -54.46 -18.61 9.47
C LYS A 42 -55.87 -18.45 10.07
N LYS A 43 -56.40 -17.23 9.97
CA LYS A 43 -57.79 -16.77 9.69
C LYS A 43 -59.00 -17.67 10.07
N VAL A 44 -59.95 -17.09 10.82
CA VAL A 44 -61.41 -17.29 10.63
C VAL A 44 -62.17 -15.98 10.89
N THR A 45 -63.20 -15.74 10.07
CA THR A 45 -64.01 -14.53 9.90
C THR A 45 -65.45 -14.76 10.39
N ARG A 46 -66.10 -13.84 11.12
CA ARG A 46 -67.53 -13.41 10.90
C ARG A 46 -68.09 -12.39 11.92
N LYS A 47 -68.58 -11.28 11.35
CA LYS A 47 -69.81 -10.44 11.57
C LYS A 47 -70.49 -10.31 12.96
N GLY A 48 -70.76 -9.04 13.33
CA GLY A 48 -72.11 -8.57 13.71
C GLY A 48 -72.24 -7.71 14.99
N SER A 49 -72.48 -6.40 14.82
CA SER A 49 -73.37 -5.43 15.53
C SER A 49 -73.49 -5.46 17.09
N THR A 50 -73.67 -4.40 17.91
CA THR A 50 -74.34 -3.06 17.85
C THR A 50 -73.94 -2.24 19.11
N SER A 51 -73.97 -0.89 19.00
CA SER A 51 -74.28 0.17 20.04
C SER A 51 -73.47 0.18 21.36
N SER A 52 -73.15 1.28 22.06
CA SER A 52 -73.35 2.74 22.05
C SER A 52 -72.57 3.21 23.30
N THR A 53 -71.80 4.30 23.31
CA THR A 53 -72.18 5.62 23.85
C THR A 53 -70.92 6.49 23.98
N SER A 54 -71.17 7.79 23.90
CA SER A 54 -70.29 8.95 23.90
C SER A 54 -69.49 9.21 25.17
N SER A 55 -68.24 9.66 25.02
CA SER A 55 -67.79 10.96 25.58
C SER A 55 -66.39 11.33 25.07
N SER A 56 -66.28 12.60 24.71
CA SER A 56 -65.14 13.32 24.15
C SER A 56 -63.89 13.37 25.03
N SER A 57 -62.72 13.08 24.46
CA SER A 57 -61.49 13.83 24.71
C SER A 57 -60.61 13.79 23.47
N SER A 58 -60.38 14.97 22.90
CA SER A 58 -59.54 15.21 21.75
C SER A 58 -58.08 15.30 22.19
N SER A 59 -57.25 14.33 21.81
CA SER A 59 -55.84 14.59 21.52
C SER A 59 -55.40 13.67 20.40
N SER A 60 -55.08 14.29 19.28
CA SER A 60 -54.63 13.69 18.03
C SER A 60 -53.33 12.93 18.27
N MET A 61 -53.37 11.62 18.00
CA MET A 61 -52.18 10.82 17.72
C MET A 61 -51.46 11.46 16.52
N VAL A 62 -50.30 12.05 16.75
CA VAL A 62 -49.41 12.52 15.69
C VAL A 62 -48.74 11.31 15.03
N ASP A 63 -48.86 11.27 13.71
CA ASP A 63 -48.20 10.37 12.77
C ASP A 63 -46.67 10.30 13.04
N PRO A 64 -46.04 9.11 13.17
CA PRO A 64 -44.62 8.99 13.52
C PRO A 64 -43.64 9.44 12.43
N LEU A 65 -44.12 10.07 11.35
CA LEU A 65 -43.28 10.63 10.28
C LEU A 65 -43.38 12.16 10.16
N SER A 66 -44.14 12.83 11.04
CA SER A 66 -44.34 14.28 10.93
C SER A 66 -43.40 15.15 11.77
N SER A 67 -42.38 14.59 12.42
CA SER A 67 -41.34 15.33 13.16
C SER A 67 -39.98 15.47 12.44
N VAL A 68 -39.91 15.13 11.14
CA VAL A 68 -38.66 15.16 10.35
C VAL A 68 -38.59 16.37 9.39
N LEU A 69 -39.52 17.32 9.49
CA LEU A 69 -39.58 18.48 8.59
C LEU A 69 -39.53 19.84 9.32
N ASP A 70 -38.79 19.92 10.43
CA ASP A 70 -38.34 21.21 10.98
C ASP A 70 -36.80 21.27 11.02
N GLY A 71 -36.22 21.27 9.82
CA GLY A 71 -35.35 22.36 9.37
C GLY A 71 -34.15 22.82 10.19
N THR A 72 -33.59 22.00 11.09
CA THR A 72 -32.33 22.36 11.77
C THR A 72 -31.37 21.18 11.83
N ASP A 73 -30.32 21.24 11.01
CA ASP A 73 -29.21 20.28 10.96
C ASP A 73 -28.40 20.34 12.28
N PRO A 74 -28.17 19.19 12.97
CA PRO A 74 -27.43 19.14 14.23
C PRO A 74 -25.94 19.55 14.14
N LEU A 75 -25.43 19.95 12.98
CA LEU A 75 -24.09 20.55 12.82
C LEU A 75 -24.01 22.06 13.08
N SER A 76 -25.14 22.79 13.17
CA SER A 76 -25.11 24.26 13.30
C SER A 76 -24.93 24.79 14.74
N MET A 77 -24.92 23.92 15.75
CA MET A 77 -24.76 24.32 17.16
C MET A 77 -23.29 24.50 17.60
N PHE A 78 -22.31 24.06 16.80
CA PHE A 78 -20.88 24.25 17.12
C PHE A 78 -20.25 25.48 16.47
N ALA A 79 -20.92 26.09 15.49
CA ALA A 79 -20.40 27.25 14.75
C ALA A 79 -20.71 28.61 15.41
N ALA A 80 -21.48 28.64 16.50
CA ALA A 80 -21.92 29.87 17.16
C ALA A 80 -21.31 30.06 18.56
N THR A 81 -19.99 29.96 18.69
CA THR A 81 -19.21 30.57 19.79
C THR A 81 -17.82 30.97 19.28
N ALA A 82 -17.77 32.05 18.50
CA ALA A 82 -16.52 32.72 18.16
C ALA A 82 -16.60 34.17 18.65
N ASP A 83 -15.97 34.43 19.80
CA ASP A 83 -15.78 35.78 20.33
C ASP A 83 -14.54 36.44 19.68
N PRO A 84 -14.58 37.75 19.34
CA PRO A 84 -13.53 38.41 18.56
C PRO A 84 -12.45 39.03 19.46
N ALA A 85 -11.35 38.32 19.71
CA ALA A 85 -10.18 38.86 20.43
C ALA A 85 -8.82 38.28 19.99
N ALA A 86 -8.59 38.11 18.68
CA ALA A 86 -7.33 37.57 18.16
C ALA A 86 -6.77 38.32 16.93
N LEU A 87 -6.84 39.67 16.93
CA LEU A 87 -6.28 40.51 15.86
C LEU A 87 -5.05 41.35 16.27
N THR A 88 -4.36 41.05 17.36
CA THR A 88 -3.18 41.81 17.82
C THR A 88 -1.99 40.94 18.26
N ALA A 89 -1.67 39.88 17.51
CA ALA A 89 -0.41 39.14 17.71
C ALA A 89 0.31 38.75 16.41
N ALA A 90 0.04 39.45 15.31
CA ALA A 90 0.72 39.27 14.02
C ALA A 90 1.77 40.37 13.79
N ALA A 91 2.72 40.53 14.71
CA ALA A 91 3.86 41.44 14.50
C ALA A 91 5.04 41.19 15.46
N ASP A 92 5.48 39.93 15.67
CA ASP A 92 6.89 39.67 16.00
C ASP A 92 7.23 38.17 16.00
N SER A 93 7.82 37.67 14.92
CA SER A 93 8.62 36.43 14.94
C SER A 93 9.52 36.33 13.72
N SER A 94 10.16 37.45 13.35
CA SER A 94 11.22 37.49 12.34
C SER A 94 12.59 37.28 13.00
N ARG A 95 12.81 36.19 13.74
CA ARG A 95 14.15 35.74 14.21
C ARG A 95 14.09 34.43 15.00
N LYS A 96 13.87 33.30 14.31
CA LYS A 96 14.43 31.98 14.65
C LYS A 96 14.11 30.98 13.53
N LYS A 97 14.80 31.16 12.40
CA LYS A 97 14.86 30.19 11.30
C LYS A 97 16.21 29.48 11.41
N ARG A 98 16.28 28.53 12.33
CA ARG A 98 17.31 27.50 12.53
C ARG A 98 16.78 26.62 13.68
N ASP A 99 16.84 25.30 13.54
CA ASP A 99 16.33 24.26 14.45
C ASP A 99 14.88 23.79 14.24
N ARG A 100 14.52 23.42 13.00
CA ARG A 100 13.37 22.55 12.73
C ARG A 100 13.74 21.40 11.79
N ASP A 101 14.82 20.70 12.13
CA ASP A 101 15.23 19.43 11.50
C ASP A 101 15.75 18.40 12.52
N ASP A 102 15.47 18.59 13.81
CA ASP A 102 15.97 17.73 14.89
C ASP A 102 15.01 16.56 15.20
N ASN A 103 14.44 15.96 14.15
CA ASN A 103 13.62 14.75 14.25
C ASN A 103 14.24 13.57 13.48
N SER A 104 15.52 13.69 13.10
CA SER A 104 16.24 12.61 12.46
C SER A 104 16.64 11.58 13.52
N VAL A 105 15.99 10.42 13.45
CA VAL A 105 16.32 9.21 14.23
C VAL A 105 17.77 8.73 13.97
N VAL A 106 18.43 9.32 12.98
CA VAL A 106 19.77 9.02 12.48
C VAL A 106 20.60 10.32 12.54
N GLY A 107 21.88 10.22 12.93
CA GLY A 107 22.78 11.36 13.09
C GLY A 107 23.17 12.06 11.79
N SER A 108 23.82 13.22 11.90
CA SER A 108 24.27 14.05 10.76
C SER A 108 25.33 13.39 9.89
N ASP A 109 25.93 12.30 10.36
CA ASP A 109 26.89 11.44 9.66
C ASP A 109 26.22 10.45 8.69
N PHE A 110 24.88 10.36 8.70
CA PHE A 110 24.13 9.53 7.76
C PHE A 110 23.69 10.32 6.53
N GLU A 111 24.11 9.87 5.36
CA GLU A 111 23.74 10.50 4.08
C GLU A 111 22.22 10.48 3.86
N PRO A 112 21.58 11.66 3.64
CA PRO A 112 20.14 11.74 3.40
C PRO A 112 19.71 11.09 2.09
N TRP A 113 18.54 10.43 2.11
CA TRP A 113 17.94 9.82 0.92
C TRP A 113 17.69 10.83 -0.21
N ALA A 114 17.39 12.09 0.12
CA ALA A 114 17.16 13.15 -0.85
C ALA A 114 18.36 13.38 -1.79
N ASN A 115 19.59 13.21 -1.31
CA ASN A 115 20.80 13.36 -2.12
C ASN A 115 20.91 12.22 -3.13
N LYS A 116 20.84 10.97 -2.66
CA LYS A 116 20.86 9.78 -3.54
C LYS A 116 19.72 9.77 -4.54
N ARG A 117 18.53 10.22 -4.14
CA ARG A 117 17.38 10.38 -5.04
C ARG A 117 17.74 11.29 -6.22
N GLY A 118 18.35 12.45 -5.96
CA GLY A 118 18.79 13.38 -7.02
C GLY A 118 19.81 12.76 -7.97
N GLU A 119 20.79 12.03 -7.42
CA GLU A 119 21.80 11.33 -8.22
C GLU A 119 21.20 10.23 -9.11
N ILE A 120 20.26 9.46 -8.58
CA ILE A 120 19.56 8.40 -9.32
C ILE A 120 18.80 9.01 -10.50
N LEU A 121 18.01 10.06 -10.26
CA LEU A 121 17.23 10.72 -11.31
C LEU A 121 18.11 11.32 -12.42
N ALA A 122 19.29 11.84 -12.06
CA ALA A 122 20.23 12.38 -13.02
C ALA A 122 20.94 11.29 -13.85
N ARG A 123 21.22 10.13 -13.23
CA ARG A 123 22.01 9.05 -13.86
C ARG A 123 21.17 8.10 -14.71
N TYR A 124 19.99 7.73 -14.24
CA TYR A 124 19.17 6.68 -14.87
C TYR A 124 18.06 7.31 -15.71
N THR A 125 18.44 7.83 -16.87
CA THR A 125 17.54 8.47 -17.84
C THR A 125 17.28 7.54 -19.03
N THR A 126 16.25 7.84 -19.81
CA THR A 126 15.91 7.05 -21.01
C THR A 126 15.31 7.91 -22.12
N THR A 127 15.58 7.52 -23.36
CA THR A 127 14.90 8.02 -24.57
C THR A 127 13.86 7.02 -25.10
N GLU A 128 13.79 5.83 -24.50
CA GLU A 128 12.78 4.82 -24.84
C GLU A 128 11.39 5.24 -24.38
N LYS A 129 10.39 4.67 -25.05
CA LYS A 129 8.98 4.94 -24.83
C LYS A 129 8.48 4.17 -23.60
N LEU A 130 8.15 4.91 -22.54
CA LEU A 130 7.65 4.39 -21.27
C LEU A 130 6.14 4.13 -21.33
N SER A 131 5.63 3.38 -20.36
CA SER A 131 4.18 3.15 -20.22
C SER A 131 3.75 3.14 -18.76
N ILE A 132 2.51 3.55 -18.50
CA ILE A 132 1.85 3.50 -17.20
C ILE A 132 0.58 2.66 -17.36
N ASN A 133 0.66 1.38 -17.01
CA ASN A 133 -0.50 0.50 -17.06
C ASN A 133 -1.31 0.62 -15.75
N LEU A 134 -2.15 1.66 -15.67
CA LEU A 134 -3.04 1.89 -14.53
C LEU A 134 -4.44 1.38 -14.83
N PHE A 135 -4.89 0.31 -14.16
CA PHE A 135 -6.30 -0.06 -14.19
C PHE A 135 -7.08 0.79 -13.18
N MET A 136 -7.33 2.05 -13.53
CA MET A 136 -8.32 2.85 -12.82
C MET A 136 -9.68 2.56 -13.43
N GLY A 137 -10.38 1.56 -12.87
CA GLY A 137 -11.76 1.29 -13.24
C GLY A 137 -12.61 2.53 -13.00
N SER A 138 -12.99 3.20 -14.09
CA SER A 138 -14.21 3.99 -14.12
C SER A 138 -15.36 2.98 -14.00
N GLU A 139 -16.03 2.95 -12.85
CA GLU A 139 -17.22 2.13 -12.67
C GLU A 139 -18.33 2.67 -13.57
N LYS A 140 -18.41 2.16 -14.80
CA LYS A 140 -19.64 2.19 -15.59
C LYS A 140 -20.01 0.75 -15.94
N GLY A 141 -21.04 0.27 -15.24
CA GLY A 141 -21.43 -1.12 -15.21
C GLY A 141 -21.71 -1.73 -16.59
N ARG A 142 -21.27 -2.97 -16.77
CA ARG A 142 -21.81 -3.86 -17.79
C ARG A 142 -22.61 -4.95 -17.09
N ALA A 143 -23.92 -4.71 -17.02
CA ALA A 143 -24.89 -5.78 -16.93
C ALA A 143 -24.95 -6.52 -18.27
N GLY A 144 -25.10 -7.84 -18.16
CA GLY A 144 -25.53 -8.84 -19.14
C GLY A 144 -25.64 -8.47 -20.61
N THR A 145 -24.93 -9.24 -21.42
CA THR A 145 -25.21 -9.50 -22.83
C THR A 145 -26.70 -9.74 -23.12
N ALA A 146 -27.33 -8.81 -23.82
CA ALA A 146 -28.46 -9.08 -24.72
C ALA A 146 -28.39 -8.07 -25.87
N ALA A 147 -28.01 -8.55 -27.05
CA ALA A 147 -28.09 -7.78 -28.28
C ALA A 147 -29.56 -7.56 -28.66
N PHE A 148 -29.95 -6.34 -29.07
CA PHE A 148 -30.76 -6.09 -30.28
C PHE A 148 -30.86 -4.58 -30.59
N ALA A 149 -30.47 -4.24 -31.82
CA ALA A 149 -30.76 -3.04 -32.63
C ALA A 149 -30.62 -1.64 -31.97
N MET A 150 -29.51 -0.95 -32.25
CA MET A 150 -29.35 0.48 -31.95
C MET A 150 -29.06 1.26 -33.24
N SER A 151 -29.84 2.32 -33.46
CA SER A 151 -29.83 3.20 -34.64
C SER A 151 -28.45 3.81 -34.91
N GLU A 152 -28.17 4.09 -36.19
CA GLU A 152 -26.92 4.62 -36.75
C GLU A 152 -26.41 5.89 -36.03
N LYS A 153 -27.30 6.70 -35.43
CA LYS A 153 -26.94 7.88 -34.61
C LYS A 153 -26.37 7.57 -33.22
N VAL A 154 -26.64 6.37 -32.67
CA VAL A 154 -26.05 5.91 -31.40
C VAL A 154 -24.68 5.28 -31.64
N ARG A 155 -24.47 4.68 -32.83
CA ARG A 155 -23.18 4.16 -33.25
C ARG A 155 -22.12 5.26 -33.35
N THR A 156 -22.45 6.41 -33.94
CA THR A 156 -21.53 7.56 -34.04
C THR A 156 -21.17 8.13 -32.66
N ARG A 157 -22.09 8.12 -31.69
CA ARG A 157 -21.78 8.55 -30.31
C ARG A 157 -21.02 7.51 -29.49
N LEU A 158 -21.13 6.22 -29.82
CA LEU A 158 -20.32 5.17 -29.21
C LEU A 158 -18.90 5.14 -29.78
N GLU A 159 -18.74 5.35 -31.09
CA GLU A 159 -17.43 5.48 -31.75
C GLU A 159 -16.69 6.74 -31.26
N GLU A 160 -17.37 7.87 -31.05
CA GLU A 160 -16.76 9.06 -30.41
C GLU A 160 -16.30 8.78 -28.97
N LEU A 161 -17.06 8.03 -28.16
CA LEU A 161 -16.64 7.65 -26.80
C LEU A 161 -15.48 6.66 -26.77
N ASP A 162 -15.40 5.76 -27.75
CA ASP A 162 -14.30 4.82 -27.95
C ASP A 162 -13.01 5.57 -28.35
N ASP A 163 -13.11 6.57 -29.23
CA ASP A 163 -11.98 7.44 -29.61
C ASP A 163 -11.43 8.27 -28.42
N PHE A 164 -12.29 8.71 -27.49
CA PHE A 164 -11.86 9.41 -26.27
C PHE A 164 -11.19 8.47 -25.25
N GLU A 165 -11.67 7.24 -25.10
CA GLU A 165 -11.11 6.25 -24.18
C GLU A 165 -9.79 5.66 -24.73
N GLU A 166 -9.74 5.34 -26.03
CA GLU A 166 -8.54 4.89 -26.73
C GLU A 166 -7.46 5.98 -26.80
N GLY A 167 -7.85 7.26 -26.93
CA GLY A 167 -6.95 8.40 -26.77
C GLY A 167 -6.30 8.44 -25.38
N SER A 168 -7.07 8.23 -24.31
CA SER A 168 -6.58 8.26 -22.93
C SER A 168 -5.69 7.06 -22.57
N GLN A 169 -6.00 5.86 -23.09
CA GLN A 169 -5.13 4.69 -22.92
C GLN A 169 -3.86 4.81 -23.76
N LYS A 170 -3.95 5.36 -24.97
CA LYS A 170 -2.78 5.65 -25.81
C LYS A 170 -1.89 6.73 -25.22
N GLU A 171 -2.43 7.66 -24.44
CA GLU A 171 -1.67 8.69 -23.71
C GLU A 171 -0.87 8.09 -22.55
N LEU A 172 -1.29 6.95 -22.00
CA LEU A 172 -0.57 6.21 -20.95
C LEU A 172 0.47 5.23 -21.52
N LEU A 173 0.49 5.04 -22.83
CA LEU A 173 1.48 4.26 -23.57
C LEU A 173 2.42 5.23 -24.31
N ASN A 174 3.66 4.82 -24.55
CA ASN A 174 4.61 5.59 -25.35
C ASN A 174 5.00 6.97 -24.81
N LEU A 175 5.10 7.10 -23.48
CA LEU A 175 5.49 8.30 -22.76
C LEU A 175 6.98 8.61 -22.96
N THR A 176 7.34 9.89 -23.11
CA THR A 176 8.73 10.31 -22.90
C THR A 176 9.09 10.23 -21.42
N GLN A 177 10.36 10.33 -21.07
CA GLN A 177 10.78 10.42 -19.67
C GLN A 177 10.09 11.59 -18.95
N GLN A 178 10.00 12.77 -19.57
CA GLN A 178 9.38 13.93 -18.94
C GLN A 178 7.86 13.73 -18.78
N ASP A 179 7.20 13.15 -19.77
CA ASP A 179 5.76 12.85 -19.67
C ASP A 179 5.48 11.82 -18.58
N TYR A 180 6.35 10.81 -18.46
CA TYR A 180 6.26 9.84 -17.37
C TYR A 180 6.38 10.52 -16.01
N VAL A 181 7.39 11.37 -15.81
CA VAL A 181 7.58 12.13 -14.55
C VAL A 181 6.35 12.99 -14.26
N ASN A 182 5.86 13.76 -15.23
CA ASN A 182 4.67 14.60 -15.08
C ASN A 182 3.45 13.76 -14.67
N ARG A 183 3.24 12.58 -15.28
CA ARG A 183 2.13 11.68 -14.94
C ARG A 183 2.25 11.09 -13.54
N ILE A 184 3.46 10.78 -13.06
CA ILE A 184 3.67 10.38 -11.66
C ILE A 184 3.38 11.55 -10.71
N GLU A 185 3.76 12.77 -11.06
CA GLU A 185 3.43 13.97 -10.25
C GLU A 185 1.92 14.24 -10.20
N GLU A 186 1.21 14.07 -11.32
CA GLU A 186 -0.26 14.14 -11.38
C GLU A 186 -0.93 13.07 -10.52
N LEU A 187 -0.40 11.85 -10.47
CA LEU A 187 -0.87 10.79 -9.57
C LEU A 187 -0.64 11.16 -8.10
N ASN A 188 0.51 11.75 -7.77
CA ASN A 188 0.77 12.24 -6.42
C ASN A 188 -0.18 13.36 -6.02
N GLN A 189 -0.50 14.27 -6.95
CA GLN A 189 -1.46 15.33 -6.67
C GLN A 189 -2.88 14.78 -6.54
N SER A 190 -3.28 13.85 -7.41
CA SER A 190 -4.56 13.14 -7.30
C SER A 190 -4.72 12.40 -5.96
N LEU A 191 -3.64 11.83 -5.43
CA LEU A 191 -3.61 11.24 -4.09
C LEU A 191 -3.92 12.29 -3.02
N LYS A 192 -3.24 13.44 -3.05
CA LYS A 192 -3.42 14.54 -2.09
C LYS A 192 -4.83 15.12 -2.16
N ASP A 193 -5.36 15.34 -3.36
CA ASP A 193 -6.71 15.88 -3.58
C ASP A 193 -7.79 14.90 -3.09
N ALA A 194 -7.64 13.61 -3.38
CA ALA A 194 -8.51 12.57 -2.86
C ALA A 194 -8.44 12.51 -1.32
N TRP A 195 -7.25 12.67 -0.74
CA TRP A 195 -7.10 12.70 0.70
C TRP A 195 -7.77 13.93 1.34
N ALA A 196 -7.57 15.12 0.77
CA ALA A 196 -8.16 16.37 1.23
C ALA A 196 -9.69 16.36 1.14
N SER A 197 -10.23 15.69 0.13
CA SER A 197 -11.68 15.50 -0.07
C SER A 197 -12.26 14.31 0.72
N ASP A 198 -11.55 13.81 1.73
CA ASP A 198 -11.90 12.64 2.57
C ASP A 198 -12.18 11.32 1.82
N GLN A 199 -11.78 11.21 0.54
CA GLN A 199 -11.93 10.01 -0.29
C GLN A 199 -10.82 8.98 -0.01
N LYS A 200 -10.74 8.48 1.23
CA LYS A 200 -9.64 7.60 1.69
C LYS A 200 -9.56 6.28 0.91
N VAL A 201 -10.69 5.76 0.45
CA VAL A 201 -10.72 4.57 -0.43
C VAL A 201 -10.09 4.86 -1.78
N LYS A 202 -10.34 6.04 -2.37
CA LYS A 202 -9.70 6.47 -3.63
C LYS A 202 -8.20 6.68 -3.43
N ALA A 203 -7.79 7.33 -2.35
CA ALA A 203 -6.37 7.49 -1.99
C ALA A 203 -5.67 6.13 -1.87
N LEU A 204 -6.29 5.15 -1.18
CA LEU A 204 -5.76 3.79 -1.09
C LEU A 204 -5.68 3.10 -2.45
N LYS A 205 -6.70 3.25 -3.31
CA LYS A 205 -6.66 2.71 -4.69
C LYS A 205 -5.49 3.32 -5.49
N ILE A 206 -5.26 4.62 -5.41
CA ILE A 206 -4.16 5.30 -6.13
C ILE A 206 -2.81 4.73 -5.68
N VAL A 207 -2.54 4.63 -4.38
CA VAL A 207 -1.24 4.14 -3.88
C VAL A 207 -1.01 2.66 -4.19
N ILE A 208 -2.06 1.83 -4.18
CA ILE A 208 -2.00 0.44 -4.64
C ILE A 208 -1.56 0.39 -6.11
N GLN A 209 -2.18 1.21 -6.96
CA GLN A 209 -1.86 1.24 -8.39
C GLN A 209 -0.45 1.77 -8.64
N CYS A 210 -0.01 2.81 -7.92
CA CYS A 210 1.38 3.28 -7.99
C CYS A 210 2.36 2.15 -7.60
N SER A 211 2.06 1.40 -6.53
CA SER A 211 2.91 0.28 -6.09
C SER A 211 2.99 -0.85 -7.12
N LYS A 212 1.95 -1.07 -7.95
CA LYS A 212 1.98 -2.05 -9.05
C LYS A 212 2.99 -1.66 -10.12
N LEU A 213 3.23 -0.37 -10.35
CA LEU A 213 4.22 0.07 -11.33
C LEU A 213 5.64 -0.38 -10.96
N LEU A 214 5.90 -0.69 -9.69
CA LEU A 214 7.20 -1.21 -9.23
C LEU A 214 7.45 -2.67 -9.61
N SER A 215 6.43 -3.42 -10.02
CA SER A 215 6.61 -4.76 -10.59
C SER A 215 6.93 -4.73 -12.08
N ASP A 216 6.71 -3.61 -12.76
CA ASP A 216 6.97 -3.46 -14.18
C ASP A 216 8.42 -3.02 -14.44
N THR A 217 9.17 -3.93 -15.06
CA THR A 217 10.57 -3.76 -15.45
C THR A 217 10.75 -3.44 -16.93
N SER A 218 9.68 -2.98 -17.61
CA SER A 218 9.79 -2.37 -18.94
C SER A 218 10.73 -1.16 -18.91
N VAL A 219 11.55 -1.03 -19.95
CA VAL A 219 12.64 -0.05 -20.04
C VAL A 219 13.54 -0.15 -18.81
N ILE A 220 14.18 -1.32 -18.65
CA ILE A 220 14.85 -1.72 -17.41
C ILE A 220 15.90 -0.72 -16.93
N GLN A 221 16.58 -0.02 -17.84
CA GLN A 221 17.58 0.99 -17.52
C GLN A 221 17.01 2.19 -16.74
N PHE A 222 15.72 2.48 -16.91
CA PHE A 222 15.01 3.55 -16.21
C PHE A 222 14.43 3.09 -14.85
N TYR A 223 14.50 1.80 -14.51
CA TYR A 223 13.91 1.25 -13.29
C TYR A 223 14.36 1.97 -12.00
N PRO A 224 15.64 2.35 -11.80
CA PRO A 224 16.05 3.10 -10.62
C PRO A 224 15.30 4.44 -10.45
N SER A 225 15.13 5.18 -11.54
CA SER A 225 14.39 6.45 -11.57
C SER A 225 12.88 6.23 -11.35
N LYS A 226 12.31 5.21 -12.00
CA LYS A 226 10.92 4.77 -11.76
C LYS A 226 10.69 4.49 -10.28
N PHE A 227 11.58 3.73 -9.66
CA PHE A 227 11.49 3.38 -8.25
C PHE A 227 11.42 4.60 -7.34
N VAL A 228 12.38 5.53 -7.47
CA VAL A 228 12.42 6.69 -6.56
C VAL A 228 11.18 7.56 -6.68
N LEU A 229 10.69 7.81 -7.90
CA LEU A 229 9.50 8.61 -8.16
C LEU A 229 8.24 8.00 -7.53
N ILE A 230 8.05 6.68 -7.68
CA ILE A 230 6.89 6.00 -7.11
C ILE A 230 6.98 5.93 -5.58
N THR A 231 8.18 5.73 -5.03
CA THR A 231 8.35 5.68 -3.58
C THR A 231 8.07 7.00 -2.87
N ASP A 232 8.22 8.15 -3.55
CA ASP A 232 7.80 9.45 -3.02
C ASP A 232 6.28 9.53 -2.79
N ILE A 233 5.48 8.89 -3.66
CA ILE A 233 4.02 8.79 -3.50
C ILE A 233 3.68 7.89 -2.30
N LEU A 234 4.39 6.77 -2.17
CA LEU A 234 4.20 5.85 -1.04
C LEU A 234 4.47 6.55 0.30
N ASP A 235 5.56 7.31 0.37
CA ASP A 235 5.94 8.07 1.56
C ASP A 235 4.93 9.18 1.87
N THR A 236 4.42 9.86 0.83
CA THR A 236 3.34 10.84 0.98
C THR A 236 2.09 10.19 1.59
N PHE A 237 1.66 9.04 1.07
CA PHE A 237 0.53 8.29 1.62
C PHE A 237 0.77 7.86 3.08
N GLY A 238 1.95 7.29 3.36
CA GLY A 238 2.34 6.85 4.71
C GLY A 238 2.28 7.99 5.73
N LYS A 239 2.81 9.16 5.34
CA LYS A 239 2.75 10.39 6.15
C LYS A 239 1.31 10.85 6.40
N LEU A 240 0.47 10.90 5.36
CA LEU A 240 -0.93 11.31 5.49
C LEU A 240 -1.72 10.38 6.44
N VAL A 241 -1.52 9.06 6.33
CA VAL A 241 -2.13 8.08 7.24
C VAL A 241 -1.66 8.29 8.68
N TYR A 242 -0.34 8.44 8.88
CA TYR A 242 0.24 8.69 10.20
C TYR A 242 -0.31 9.97 10.84
N GLU A 243 -0.31 11.08 10.11
CA GLU A 243 -0.79 12.38 10.59
C GLU A 243 -2.26 12.34 10.99
N ARG A 244 -3.10 11.64 10.22
CA ARG A 244 -4.52 11.45 10.57
C ARG A 244 -4.70 10.67 11.87
N ILE A 245 -3.98 9.57 12.05
CA ILE A 245 -4.11 8.78 13.28
C ILE A 245 -3.54 9.56 14.47
N PHE A 246 -2.45 10.29 14.25
CA PHE A 246 -1.84 11.14 15.26
C PHE A 246 -2.78 12.26 15.72
N SER A 247 -3.46 12.96 14.80
CA SER A 247 -4.37 14.05 15.16
C SER A 247 -5.51 13.57 16.06
N MET A 248 -6.03 12.36 15.81
CA MET A 248 -7.06 11.74 16.65
C MET A 248 -6.57 11.50 18.09
N CYS A 249 -5.26 11.36 18.32
CA CYS A 249 -4.70 11.21 19.66
C CYS A 249 -4.57 12.56 20.40
N VAL A 250 -4.37 13.66 19.67
CA VAL A 250 -4.15 15.01 20.22
C VAL A 250 -5.46 15.68 20.65
N ASP A 251 -6.58 15.41 19.96
CA ASP A 251 -7.88 16.03 20.27
C ASP A 251 -8.40 15.72 21.70
N ASN A 252 -7.82 14.72 22.39
CA ASN A 252 -8.20 14.34 23.75
C ASN A 252 -7.20 14.73 24.87
N ARG A 253 -5.98 15.21 24.56
CA ARG A 253 -5.00 15.68 25.55
C ARG A 253 -4.03 16.72 24.97
N SER A 254 -3.71 17.74 25.77
CA SER A 254 -2.62 18.70 25.53
C SER A 254 -1.37 18.01 24.97
N VAL A 255 -0.94 18.46 23.78
CA VAL A 255 0.32 18.19 23.05
C VAL A 255 1.03 16.91 23.47
N LEU A 256 0.89 15.85 22.67
CA LEU A 256 1.64 14.62 22.87
C LEU A 256 3.14 14.86 22.63
N PRO A 257 4.04 14.38 23.53
CA PRO A 257 5.48 14.46 23.32
C PRO A 257 5.92 13.74 22.04
N ASP A 258 7.01 14.19 21.42
CA ASP A 258 7.61 13.56 20.23
C ASP A 258 7.89 12.04 20.42
N HIS A 259 8.11 11.64 21.67
CA HIS A 259 8.28 10.25 22.12
C HIS A 259 7.03 9.64 22.78
N PHE A 260 5.88 9.81 22.14
CA PHE A 260 4.64 9.17 22.55
C PHE A 260 4.72 7.63 22.55
N SER A 261 4.16 7.00 23.59
CA SER A 261 4.05 5.55 23.73
C SER A 261 2.65 5.03 23.37
N PRO A 262 2.48 3.76 22.95
CA PRO A 262 1.19 3.22 22.51
C PRO A 262 0.10 3.28 23.59
N GLU A 263 0.48 3.31 24.86
CA GLU A 263 -0.44 3.45 26.00
C GLU A 263 -1.16 4.80 26.02
N ASN A 264 -0.56 5.81 25.40
CA ASN A 264 -1.13 7.15 25.33
C ASN A 264 -2.12 7.29 24.15
N ALA A 265 -2.24 6.29 23.26
CA ALA A 265 -3.19 6.30 22.15
C ALA A 265 -4.57 5.88 22.62
N ASN A 266 -5.57 6.68 22.26
CA ASN A 266 -6.97 6.36 22.51
C ASN A 266 -7.44 5.19 21.63
N ASP A 267 -8.54 4.57 22.04
CA ASP A 267 -9.06 3.37 21.39
C ASP A 267 -9.50 3.65 19.95
N THR A 268 -10.05 4.83 19.67
CA THR A 268 -10.45 5.24 18.31
C THR A 268 -9.26 5.30 17.34
N ALA A 269 -8.13 5.84 17.78
CA ALA A 269 -6.90 5.90 16.98
C ALA A 269 -6.31 4.50 16.76
N LYS A 270 -6.33 3.64 17.79
CA LYS A 270 -5.90 2.23 17.69
C LYS A 270 -6.76 1.45 16.71
N GLU A 271 -8.08 1.57 16.82
CA GLU A 271 -9.03 0.91 15.91
C GLU A 271 -8.84 1.42 14.47
N THR A 272 -8.69 2.73 14.28
CA THR A 272 -8.43 3.32 12.96
C THR A 272 -7.12 2.79 12.37
N CYS A 273 -6.07 2.68 13.18
CA CYS A 273 -4.79 2.13 12.78
C CYS A 273 -4.89 0.65 12.39
N LEU A 274 -5.54 -0.19 13.21
CA LEU A 274 -5.79 -1.60 12.89
C LEU A 274 -6.58 -1.75 11.59
N ASN A 275 -7.61 -0.92 11.38
CA ASN A 275 -8.40 -0.92 10.15
C ASN A 275 -7.56 -0.65 8.91
N TRP A 276 -6.56 0.23 8.98
CA TRP A 276 -5.60 0.43 7.88
C TRP A 276 -4.78 -0.83 7.61
N PHE A 277 -4.19 -1.43 8.65
CA PHE A 277 -3.43 -2.67 8.50
C PHE A 277 -4.29 -3.82 7.95
N PHE A 278 -5.54 -3.98 8.39
CA PHE A 278 -6.44 -5.02 7.86
C PHE A 278 -6.81 -4.78 6.40
N LYS A 279 -7.11 -3.53 6.02
CA LYS A 279 -7.38 -3.18 4.61
C LYS A 279 -6.17 -3.47 3.73
N ILE A 280 -4.97 -3.13 4.18
CA ILE A 280 -3.74 -3.39 3.42
C ILE A 280 -3.41 -4.88 3.36
N ALA A 281 -3.59 -5.62 4.46
CA ALA A 281 -3.39 -7.06 4.51
C ALA A 281 -4.33 -7.84 3.56
N SER A 282 -5.49 -7.26 3.21
CA SER A 282 -6.44 -7.83 2.25
C SER A 282 -6.03 -7.69 0.78
N ILE A 283 -4.97 -6.92 0.48
CA ILE A 283 -4.42 -6.80 -0.87
C ILE A 283 -3.80 -8.14 -1.27
N ARG A 284 -4.27 -8.72 -2.39
CA ARG A 284 -3.86 -10.06 -2.84
C ARG A 284 -2.48 -10.09 -3.49
N GLU A 285 -2.14 -9.04 -4.24
CA GLU A 285 -0.87 -8.95 -4.97
C GLU A 285 0.27 -8.63 -4.01
N LEU A 286 1.37 -9.40 -4.11
CA LEU A 286 2.50 -9.33 -3.18
C LEU A 286 3.15 -7.93 -3.16
N ILE A 287 3.50 -7.40 -4.34
CA ILE A 287 4.25 -6.14 -4.46
C ILE A 287 3.46 -4.95 -3.90
N PRO A 288 2.20 -4.71 -4.33
CA PRO A 288 1.40 -3.63 -3.75
C PRO A 288 1.15 -3.80 -2.26
N ARG A 289 0.89 -5.04 -1.80
CA ARG A 289 0.73 -5.29 -0.36
C ARG A 289 1.98 -4.92 0.41
N PHE A 290 3.14 -5.38 -0.03
CA PHE A 290 4.42 -5.13 0.61
C PHE A 290 4.73 -3.63 0.72
N TYR A 291 4.66 -2.89 -0.40
CA TYR A 291 5.04 -1.48 -0.42
C TYR A 291 4.08 -0.59 0.37
N VAL A 292 2.76 -0.82 0.24
CA VAL A 292 1.75 -0.05 0.98
C VAL A 292 1.80 -0.36 2.48
N GLU A 293 2.10 -1.62 2.86
CA GLU A 293 2.29 -1.99 4.25
C GLU A 293 3.57 -1.39 4.85
N ALA A 294 4.66 -1.41 4.08
CA ALA A 294 5.92 -0.79 4.48
C ALA A 294 5.77 0.73 4.65
N SER A 295 5.03 1.43 3.77
CA SER A 295 4.89 2.89 3.86
C SER A 295 4.16 3.36 5.11
N ILE A 296 3.27 2.54 5.68
CA ILE A 296 2.58 2.83 6.94
C ILE A 296 3.24 2.19 8.16
N LEU A 297 4.45 1.62 8.04
CA LEU A 297 5.10 0.87 9.11
C LEU A 297 5.23 1.68 10.42
N LYS A 298 5.47 2.99 10.30
CA LYS A 298 5.53 3.95 11.42
C LYS A 298 4.26 3.98 12.26
N CYS A 299 3.10 3.67 11.67
CA CYS A 299 1.81 3.63 12.37
C CYS A 299 1.73 2.51 13.43
N ASN A 300 2.63 1.51 13.41
CA ASN A 300 2.71 0.52 14.49
C ASN A 300 2.96 1.16 15.87
N LYS A 301 3.53 2.38 15.93
CA LYS A 301 3.72 3.16 17.17
C LYS A 301 2.40 3.40 17.92
N PHE A 302 1.25 3.38 17.25
CA PHE A 302 -0.06 3.53 17.88
C PHE A 302 -0.58 2.23 18.52
N LEU A 303 -0.09 1.06 18.07
CA LEU A 303 -0.65 -0.24 18.43
C LEU A 303 0.12 -0.91 19.57
N SER A 304 1.44 -1.05 19.40
CA SER A 304 2.28 -1.75 20.38
C SER A 304 3.74 -1.36 20.27
N LYS A 305 4.49 -1.56 21.36
CA LYS A 305 5.94 -1.33 21.39
C LYS A 305 6.71 -2.38 20.57
N THR A 306 6.13 -3.57 20.41
CA THR A 306 6.74 -4.70 19.69
C THR A 306 6.28 -4.83 18.25
N GLY A 307 5.24 -4.10 17.82
CA GLY A 307 4.63 -4.28 16.50
C GLY A 307 5.62 -4.13 15.36
N ILE A 308 6.52 -3.14 15.42
CA ILE A 308 7.58 -2.98 14.42
C ILE A 308 8.57 -4.16 14.44
N SER A 309 8.89 -4.68 15.63
CA SER A 309 9.78 -5.84 15.81
C SER A 309 9.23 -7.13 15.22
N GLU A 310 7.91 -7.25 15.07
CA GLU A 310 7.25 -8.38 14.43
C GLU A 310 7.00 -8.13 12.94
N CYS A 311 6.59 -6.91 12.58
CA CYS A 311 6.29 -6.53 11.20
C CYS A 311 7.54 -6.52 10.31
N LEU A 312 8.68 -6.01 10.80
CA LEU A 312 9.88 -5.82 9.99
C LEU A 312 10.51 -7.17 9.53
N PRO A 313 10.69 -8.19 10.39
CA PRO A 313 11.09 -9.53 9.95
C PRO A 313 10.10 -10.17 8.97
N ARG A 314 8.78 -10.01 9.20
CA ARG A 314 7.76 -10.56 8.30
C ARG A 314 7.83 -9.91 6.91
N LEU A 315 7.96 -8.58 6.84
CA LEU A 315 8.13 -7.85 5.57
C LEU A 315 9.42 -8.29 4.86
N THR A 316 10.51 -8.49 5.59
CA THR A 316 11.77 -9.03 5.04
C THR A 316 11.53 -10.41 4.39
N CYS A 317 10.80 -11.30 5.07
CA CYS A 317 10.44 -12.61 4.53
C CYS A 317 9.51 -12.51 3.29
N MET A 318 8.60 -11.54 3.26
CA MET A 318 7.70 -11.34 2.10
C MET A 318 8.47 -11.02 0.81
N ILE A 319 9.57 -10.27 0.91
CA ILE A 319 10.38 -9.90 -0.27
C ILE A 319 10.97 -11.14 -0.96
N ARG A 320 11.17 -12.26 -0.26
CA ARG A 320 11.64 -13.52 -0.85
C ARG A 320 10.69 -14.08 -1.91
N GLY A 321 9.42 -13.68 -1.89
CA GLY A 321 8.44 -14.03 -2.93
C GLY A 321 8.57 -13.21 -4.22
N ILE A 322 9.43 -12.19 -4.27
CA ILE A 322 9.69 -11.39 -5.47
C ILE A 322 10.74 -12.09 -6.31
N GLY A 323 10.32 -12.61 -7.47
CA GLY A 323 11.18 -13.41 -8.36
C GLY A 323 12.12 -12.61 -9.26
N ASP A 324 11.82 -11.35 -9.57
CA ASP A 324 12.74 -10.49 -10.32
C ASP A 324 13.81 -9.92 -9.35
N PRO A 325 15.11 -10.21 -9.56
CA PRO A 325 16.16 -9.82 -8.62
C PRO A 325 16.38 -8.31 -8.52
N LEU A 326 16.10 -7.55 -9.58
CA LEU A 326 16.18 -6.08 -9.56
C LEU A 326 15.04 -5.51 -8.70
N VAL A 327 13.81 -5.95 -8.94
CA VAL A 327 12.65 -5.54 -8.13
C VAL A 327 12.86 -5.93 -6.66
N SER A 328 13.42 -7.12 -6.42
CA SER A 328 13.69 -7.67 -5.09
C SER A 328 14.72 -6.85 -4.31
N VAL A 329 15.81 -6.38 -4.93
CA VAL A 329 16.83 -5.56 -4.26
C VAL A 329 16.29 -4.16 -3.93
N TYR A 330 15.50 -3.56 -4.81
CA TYR A 330 14.88 -2.25 -4.58
C TYR A 330 13.80 -2.30 -3.48
N ALA A 331 13.03 -3.38 -3.41
CA ALA A 331 12.12 -3.63 -2.29
C ALA A 331 12.86 -3.70 -0.95
N ARG A 332 14.03 -4.36 -0.90
CA ARG A 332 14.90 -4.38 0.29
C ARG A 332 15.41 -2.99 0.64
N ALA A 333 15.85 -2.22 -0.36
CA ALA A 333 16.31 -0.85 -0.13
C ALA A 333 15.20 0.03 0.47
N TYR A 334 13.97 -0.07 -0.04
CA TYR A 334 12.81 0.63 0.54
C TYR A 334 12.57 0.21 1.98
N LEU A 335 12.54 -1.10 2.27
CA LEU A 335 12.33 -1.60 3.63
C LEU A 335 13.44 -1.17 4.60
N CYS A 336 14.70 -1.21 4.16
CA CYS A 336 15.81 -0.74 4.96
C CYS A 336 15.71 0.76 5.26
N ARG A 337 15.29 1.58 4.28
CA ARG A 337 15.04 3.01 4.46
C ARG A 337 13.99 3.27 5.53
N VAL A 338 12.81 2.69 5.36
CA VAL A 338 11.70 2.87 6.31
C VAL A 338 12.07 2.29 7.67
N GLY A 339 12.72 1.13 7.71
CA GLY A 339 13.19 0.48 8.93
C GLY A 339 14.18 1.33 9.71
N MET A 340 15.11 2.01 9.04
CA MET A 340 16.03 2.95 9.67
C MET A 340 15.32 4.19 10.23
N GLU A 341 14.25 4.68 9.58
CA GLU A 341 13.46 5.80 10.10
C GLU A 341 12.70 5.41 11.38
N VAL A 342 12.14 4.20 11.45
CA VAL A 342 11.20 3.82 12.53
C VAL A 342 11.82 3.00 13.65
N ALA A 343 12.86 2.21 13.36
CA ALA A 343 13.48 1.29 14.31
C ALA A 343 14.95 0.98 13.94
N PRO A 344 15.86 1.97 14.01
CA PRO A 344 17.27 1.79 13.66
C PRO A 344 18.01 0.77 14.55
N HIS A 345 17.46 0.48 15.73
CA HIS A 345 18.00 -0.51 16.68
C HIS A 345 17.75 -1.96 16.25
N LEU A 346 16.78 -2.23 15.36
CA LEU A 346 16.48 -3.57 14.85
C LEU A 346 17.45 -3.99 13.72
N LYS A 347 18.76 -3.88 13.99
CA LYS A 347 19.82 -4.13 13.01
C LYS A 347 19.82 -5.55 12.45
N GLU A 348 19.44 -6.55 13.25
CA GLU A 348 19.39 -7.94 12.78
C GLU A 348 18.41 -8.12 11.60
N SER A 349 17.21 -7.53 11.71
CA SER A 349 16.21 -7.54 10.63
C SER A 349 16.72 -6.82 9.38
N LEU A 350 17.44 -5.71 9.54
CA LEU A 350 18.04 -4.97 8.42
C LEU A 350 19.18 -5.77 7.77
N ASN A 351 20.06 -6.38 8.57
CA ASN A 351 21.15 -7.23 8.10
C ASN A 351 20.63 -8.42 7.28
N LYS A 352 19.50 -9.01 7.69
CA LYS A 352 18.85 -10.11 6.97
C LYS A 352 18.51 -9.74 5.53
N ASN A 353 18.14 -8.49 5.24
CA ASN A 353 17.88 -8.04 3.87
C ASN A 353 19.13 -8.17 2.99
N PHE A 354 20.30 -7.76 3.49
CA PHE A 354 21.56 -7.90 2.79
C PHE A 354 21.92 -9.37 2.54
N PHE A 355 21.87 -10.23 3.56
CA PHE A 355 22.20 -11.65 3.40
C PHE A 355 21.22 -12.37 2.46
N ASP A 356 19.92 -12.09 2.55
CA ASP A 356 18.94 -12.67 1.64
C ASP A 356 19.20 -12.24 0.19
N PHE A 357 19.65 -11.00 -0.05
CA PHE A 357 20.07 -10.57 -1.38
C PHE A 357 21.25 -11.42 -1.89
N LEU A 358 22.31 -11.59 -1.07
CA LEU A 358 23.48 -12.40 -1.45
C LEU A 358 23.11 -13.83 -1.83
N LEU A 359 22.23 -14.47 -1.06
CA LEU A 359 21.76 -15.82 -1.31
C LEU A 359 21.03 -15.95 -2.66
N THR A 360 20.31 -14.89 -3.06
CA THR A 360 19.58 -14.83 -4.33
C THR A 360 20.39 -14.24 -5.47
N PHE A 361 21.60 -13.72 -5.23
CA PHE A 361 22.34 -12.94 -6.22
C PHE A 361 22.63 -13.70 -7.51
N LYS A 362 22.86 -15.01 -7.43
CA LYS A 362 23.04 -15.88 -8.60
C LYS A 362 21.87 -15.86 -9.59
N GLN A 363 20.67 -15.44 -9.17
CA GLN A 363 19.48 -15.36 -10.03
C GLN A 363 19.63 -14.37 -11.19
N ILE A 364 20.56 -13.42 -11.11
CA ILE A 364 20.86 -12.49 -12.23
C ILE A 364 21.32 -13.23 -13.50
N HIS A 365 21.92 -14.42 -13.33
CA HIS A 365 22.35 -15.28 -14.43
C HIS A 365 21.30 -16.34 -14.81
N GLY A 366 20.12 -16.31 -14.18
CA GLY A 366 19.05 -17.26 -14.45
C GLY A 366 18.31 -16.98 -15.76
N ASP A 367 17.74 -18.02 -16.36
CA ASP A 367 17.07 -17.97 -17.67
C ASP A 367 16.00 -16.89 -17.75
N THR A 368 15.23 -16.66 -16.68
CA THR A 368 14.19 -15.62 -16.65
C THR A 368 14.77 -14.24 -16.90
N VAL A 369 15.86 -13.88 -16.22
CA VAL A 369 16.53 -12.58 -16.38
C VAL A 369 17.17 -12.51 -17.76
N GLN A 370 17.88 -13.56 -18.19
CA GLN A 370 18.51 -13.59 -19.50
C GLN A 370 17.49 -13.40 -20.64
N ASN A 371 16.34 -14.08 -20.58
CA ASN A 371 15.27 -13.92 -21.56
C ASN A 371 14.70 -12.50 -21.56
N GLN A 372 14.49 -11.90 -20.38
CA GLN A 372 14.02 -10.52 -20.26
C GLN A 372 15.02 -9.52 -20.84
N LEU A 373 16.31 -9.70 -20.58
CA LEU A 373 17.39 -8.89 -21.12
C LEU A 373 17.45 -8.99 -22.65
N VAL A 374 17.33 -10.19 -23.22
CA VAL A 374 17.27 -10.41 -24.67
C VAL A 374 16.05 -9.71 -25.29
N VAL A 375 14.87 -9.84 -24.69
CA VAL A 375 13.64 -9.21 -25.18
C VAL A 375 13.75 -7.68 -25.18
N GLN A 376 14.42 -7.10 -24.18
CA GLN A 376 14.63 -5.67 -24.08
C GLN A 376 15.89 -5.17 -24.80
N GLY A 377 16.68 -6.05 -25.43
CA GLY A 377 17.92 -5.67 -26.11
C GLY A 377 19.01 -5.12 -25.18
N VAL A 378 19.01 -5.52 -23.90
CA VAL A 378 19.96 -5.06 -22.88
C VAL A 378 20.97 -6.17 -22.60
N ASP A 379 22.26 -5.84 -22.55
CA ASP A 379 23.30 -6.79 -22.19
C ASP A 379 23.53 -6.82 -20.66
N LEU A 380 24.14 -7.90 -20.18
CA LEU A 380 24.42 -8.07 -18.76
C LEU A 380 25.29 -6.92 -18.19
N PRO A 381 26.35 -6.43 -18.88
CA PRO A 381 27.11 -5.26 -18.44
C PRO A 381 26.29 -3.98 -18.23
N SER A 382 25.23 -3.74 -19.01
CA SER A 382 24.33 -2.59 -18.81
C SER A 382 23.28 -2.82 -17.72
N TYR A 383 22.95 -4.08 -17.42
CA TYR A 383 22.00 -4.46 -16.37
C TYR A 383 22.59 -4.37 -14.96
N LEU A 384 23.84 -4.78 -14.78
CA LEU A 384 24.50 -4.83 -13.46
C LEU A 384 24.62 -3.46 -12.76
N PRO A 385 24.90 -2.35 -13.46
CA PRO A 385 24.91 -1.00 -12.89
C PRO A 385 23.55 -0.49 -12.39
N LEU A 386 22.46 -1.25 -12.56
CA LEU A 386 21.16 -0.91 -11.99
C LEU A 386 21.03 -1.31 -10.50
N TYR A 387 21.91 -2.18 -9.99
CA TYR A 387 21.88 -2.66 -8.60
C TYR A 387 22.54 -1.72 -7.56
N PRO A 388 23.69 -1.07 -7.86
CA PRO A 388 24.42 -0.24 -6.90
C PRO A 388 23.58 0.76 -6.11
N PRO A 389 22.63 1.52 -6.71
CA PRO A 389 21.89 2.51 -5.92
C PRO A 389 21.07 1.89 -4.77
N ALA A 390 20.47 0.72 -5.00
CA ALA A 390 19.75 -0.01 -3.97
C ALA A 390 20.72 -0.64 -2.96
N MET A 391 21.81 -1.23 -3.44
CA MET A 391 22.81 -1.89 -2.62
C MET A 391 23.52 -0.91 -1.69
N ASP A 392 23.99 0.22 -2.21
CA ASP A 392 24.66 1.27 -1.46
C ASP A 392 23.77 1.77 -0.31
N TRP A 393 22.47 1.89 -0.55
CA TRP A 393 21.52 2.27 0.49
C TRP A 393 21.35 1.19 1.55
N ILE A 394 21.19 -0.08 1.15
CA ILE A 394 21.14 -1.21 2.08
C ILE A 394 22.42 -1.24 2.93
N PHE A 395 23.58 -1.07 2.30
CA PHE A 395 24.88 -1.03 2.96
C PHE A 395 24.98 0.09 3.97
N GLN A 396 24.60 1.30 3.60
CA GLN A 396 24.59 2.44 4.52
C GLN A 396 23.68 2.17 5.73
N CYS A 397 22.51 1.56 5.53
CA CYS A 397 21.58 1.22 6.61
C CYS A 397 22.18 0.19 7.58
N ILE A 398 22.84 -0.85 7.08
CA ILE A 398 23.40 -1.92 7.91
C ILE A 398 24.73 -1.53 8.56
N SER A 399 25.55 -0.70 7.92
CA SER A 399 26.87 -0.28 8.43
C SER A 399 26.77 0.82 9.48
N TYR A 400 25.71 1.62 9.44
CA TYR A 400 25.51 2.72 10.39
C TYR A 400 25.47 2.21 11.84
N HIS A 401 26.42 2.64 12.67
CA HIS A 401 26.64 2.17 14.06
C HIS A 401 26.83 0.64 14.20
N ALA A 402 27.30 -0.04 13.14
CA ALA A 402 27.61 -1.46 13.21
C ALA A 402 28.91 -1.72 13.98
N PRO A 403 29.00 -2.80 14.77
CA PRO A 403 30.28 -3.28 15.29
C PRO A 403 31.27 -3.54 14.15
N GLU A 404 32.55 -3.26 14.39
CA GLU A 404 33.63 -3.25 13.40
C GLU A 404 33.71 -4.55 12.55
N VAL A 405 33.32 -5.69 13.14
CA VAL A 405 33.30 -7.01 12.49
C VAL A 405 32.23 -7.09 11.39
N THR A 406 31.02 -6.59 11.65
CA THR A 406 29.91 -6.60 10.68
C THR A 406 30.19 -5.61 9.55
N ALA A 407 30.71 -4.42 9.90
CA ALA A 407 31.16 -3.45 8.91
C ALA A 407 32.22 -4.04 7.99
N ARG A 408 33.29 -4.64 8.54
CA ARG A 408 34.37 -5.25 7.77
C ARG A 408 33.85 -6.38 6.86
N CYS A 409 32.93 -7.21 7.32
CA CYS A 409 32.33 -8.27 6.48
C CYS A 409 31.57 -7.66 5.28
N SER A 410 30.71 -6.67 5.50
CA SER A 410 29.99 -5.95 4.45
C SER A 410 30.91 -5.21 3.47
N TYR A 411 31.96 -4.53 3.97
CA TYR A 411 32.96 -3.82 3.15
C TYR A 411 33.87 -4.77 2.35
N THR A 412 34.06 -6.02 2.78
CA THR A 412 34.87 -7.01 2.04
C THR A 412 34.03 -7.74 1.00
N LEU A 413 32.77 -8.05 1.32
CA LEU A 413 31.84 -8.70 0.39
C LEU A 413 31.39 -7.79 -0.76
N CYS A 414 31.23 -6.48 -0.54
CA CYS A 414 30.76 -5.56 -1.58
C CYS A 414 31.72 -5.47 -2.80
N PRO A 415 33.04 -5.25 -2.63
CA PRO A 415 33.99 -5.32 -3.72
C PRO A 415 34.06 -6.70 -4.37
N LEU A 416 33.92 -7.79 -3.60
CA LEU A 416 33.93 -9.14 -4.16
C LEU A 416 32.70 -9.42 -5.03
N ILE A 417 31.53 -8.92 -4.65
CA ILE A 417 30.32 -9.00 -5.49
C ILE A 417 30.54 -8.16 -6.74
N VAL A 418 30.98 -6.90 -6.62
CA VAL A 418 31.24 -6.02 -7.77
C VAL A 418 32.34 -6.59 -8.70
N SER A 419 33.36 -7.24 -8.15
CA SER A 419 34.47 -7.86 -8.89
C SER A 419 34.08 -9.18 -9.55
N ASN A 420 33.32 -10.06 -8.88
CA ASN A 420 32.83 -11.32 -9.45
C ASN A 420 31.75 -11.08 -10.50
N VAL A 421 30.94 -10.05 -10.32
CA VAL A 421 30.01 -9.52 -11.31
C VAL A 421 30.72 -9.08 -12.59
N SER A 422 31.91 -8.50 -12.47
CA SER A 422 32.72 -8.07 -13.61
C SER A 422 33.49 -9.23 -14.29
N THR A 423 33.64 -10.38 -13.63
CA THR A 423 34.51 -11.49 -14.09
C THR A 423 33.76 -12.79 -14.40
N ASN A 424 32.43 -12.83 -14.24
CA ASN A 424 31.59 -13.98 -14.57
C ASN A 424 32.01 -15.27 -13.84
N GLN A 425 32.63 -15.15 -12.66
CA GLN A 425 33.06 -16.29 -11.85
C GLN A 425 32.04 -16.60 -10.73
N PRO A 426 31.73 -17.89 -10.47
CA PRO A 426 30.85 -18.27 -9.37
C PRO A 426 31.51 -17.98 -8.01
N LEU A 427 30.70 -17.47 -7.07
CA LEU A 427 31.06 -17.21 -5.67
C LEU A 427 31.48 -18.47 -4.91
#